data_AF-A0A1C5QWP3-F1
#
_entry.id   AF-A0A1C5QWP3-F1
#
_cell.length_a   1.000
_cell.length_b   1.000
_cell.length_c   1.000
_cell.angle_alpha   90.00
_cell.angle_beta   90.00
_cell.angle_gamma   90.00
#
_symmetry.space_group_name_H-M   'P 1'
#
loop_
_entity.id
_entity.type
_entity.pdbx_description
1 polymer ?
#
loop_
_entity_poly.entity_id
_entity_poly.type
_entity_poly.pdbx_seq_one_letter_code
_entity_poly.pdbx_strand_id
1 'polypeptide(L)'
;MIQKYLDSLLNEGLEEVRFRFRQRIAEDIKNRLCSLLARWEEEEYRETILFTTKEEALFYEPYAEKGIRELVVAGIRNSMLEVAASVNCKDFKMPEPLSDKKIRELTAEAIRYFSDCELRALIQEAQNTVYEDVYEAAKCKYPLAWTVLSKIALLEESEWGFDKIQEEKKRVLTEEEMRTEPKIQKVICDGFTLEFDEYLEETIREVVGGKQDAFYVDSFKALSRNIEKVLHVIQILLESDRAFVTCNYYISNGYLEKRKKILRAAHNEKEMFMNTRITGRTPKKIKEFLQIFV
;
A
#
# COMPACT_ATOMS: atom_id res chain seq x y z
N MET A 1 22.34 -10.77 5.02
CA MET A 1 21.04 -11.46 4.89
C MET A 1 20.19 -10.76 3.85
N ILE A 2 19.85 -9.48 4.03
CA ILE A 2 19.19 -8.67 3.00
C ILE A 2 20.01 -8.68 1.71
N GLN A 3 21.29 -8.32 1.77
CA GLN A 3 22.13 -8.27 0.56
C GLN A 3 22.28 -9.65 -0.09
N LYS A 4 22.38 -10.71 0.72
CA LYS A 4 22.43 -12.10 0.24
C LYS A 4 21.16 -12.47 -0.54
N TYR A 5 19.97 -12.13 -0.03
CA TYR A 5 18.71 -12.35 -0.75
C TYR A 5 18.68 -11.62 -2.10
N LEU A 6 19.10 -10.36 -2.12
CA LEU A 6 19.10 -9.52 -3.31
C LEU A 6 20.06 -10.05 -4.39
N ASP A 7 21.27 -10.43 -4.00
CA ASP A 7 22.32 -10.85 -4.93
C ASP A 7 22.11 -12.27 -5.48
N SER A 8 21.48 -13.16 -4.70
CA SER A 8 21.23 -14.55 -5.12
C SER A 8 19.77 -14.76 -5.55
N LEU A 9 18.85 -14.86 -4.60
CA LEU A 9 17.50 -15.38 -4.83
C LEU A 9 16.69 -14.45 -5.71
N LEU A 10 16.69 -13.15 -5.42
CA LEU A 10 15.97 -12.17 -6.23
C LEU A 10 16.56 -12.07 -7.64
N ASN A 11 17.89 -12.03 -7.74
CA ASN A 11 18.58 -11.87 -9.02
C ASN A 11 18.39 -13.09 -9.95
N GLU A 12 18.47 -14.31 -9.41
CA GLU A 12 18.12 -15.55 -10.12
C GLU A 12 16.63 -15.57 -10.49
N GLY A 13 15.78 -15.18 -9.53
CA GLY A 13 14.34 -15.08 -9.72
C GLY A 13 13.92 -14.13 -10.84
N LEU A 14 14.72 -13.11 -11.15
CA LEU A 14 14.43 -12.11 -12.18
C LEU A 14 15.29 -12.24 -13.44
N GLU A 15 15.80 -13.43 -13.76
CA GLU A 15 16.70 -13.64 -14.91
C GLU A 15 16.16 -13.10 -16.25
N GLU A 16 14.84 -13.16 -16.46
CA GLU A 16 14.14 -12.66 -17.65
C GLU A 16 14.08 -11.12 -17.74
N VAL A 17 14.31 -10.43 -16.62
CA VAL A 17 14.42 -8.97 -16.55
C VAL A 17 15.84 -8.56 -16.92
N ARG A 18 16.02 -7.53 -17.76
CA ARG A 18 17.37 -7.07 -18.13
C ARG A 18 18.13 -6.61 -16.89
N PHE A 19 19.42 -6.92 -16.83
CA PHE A 19 20.29 -6.70 -15.68
C PHE A 19 20.17 -5.30 -15.05
N ARG A 20 20.23 -4.23 -15.85
CA ARG A 20 20.09 -2.85 -15.33
C ARG A 20 18.77 -2.58 -14.59
N PHE A 21 17.68 -3.25 -14.98
CA PHE A 21 16.38 -3.10 -14.33
C PHE A 21 16.26 -4.01 -13.11
N ARG A 22 16.88 -5.19 -13.13
CA ARG A 22 17.08 -6.00 -11.91
C ARG A 22 17.80 -5.21 -10.82
N GLN A 23 18.86 -4.49 -11.18
CA GLN A 23 19.59 -3.65 -10.23
C GLN A 23 18.70 -2.54 -9.64
N ARG A 24 17.85 -1.91 -10.45
CA ARG A 24 16.88 -0.91 -9.96
C ARG A 24 15.84 -1.51 -9.01
N ILE A 25 15.31 -2.70 -9.34
CA ILE A 25 14.37 -3.41 -8.46
C ILE A 25 15.06 -3.79 -7.14
N ALA A 26 16.27 -4.37 -7.21
CA ALA A 26 17.03 -4.75 -6.03
C ALA A 26 17.37 -3.55 -5.13
N GLU A 27 17.72 -2.41 -5.73
CA GLU A 27 18.00 -1.18 -4.98
C GLU A 27 16.75 -0.62 -4.28
N ASP A 28 15.59 -0.59 -4.96
CA ASP A 28 14.33 -0.17 -4.33
C ASP A 28 13.90 -1.12 -3.21
N ILE A 29 14.04 -2.44 -3.40
CA ILE A 29 13.77 -3.43 -2.36
C ILE A 29 14.74 -3.25 -1.17
N LYS A 30 16.03 -3.03 -1.43
CA LYS A 30 17.02 -2.76 -0.38
C LYS A 30 16.60 -1.54 0.42
N ASN A 31 16.25 -0.44 -0.25
CA ASN A 31 15.83 0.79 0.39
C ASN A 31 14.58 0.57 1.26
N ARG A 32 13.55 -0.10 0.74
CA ARG A 32 12.32 -0.41 1.50
C ARG A 32 12.58 -1.32 2.70
N LEU A 33 13.32 -2.41 2.51
CA LEU A 33 13.64 -3.33 3.61
C LEU A 33 14.46 -2.63 4.69
N CYS A 34 15.49 -1.86 4.32
CA CYS A 34 16.32 -1.17 5.29
C CYS A 34 15.55 -0.05 6.00
N SER A 35 14.72 0.72 5.29
CA SER A 35 13.87 1.78 5.86
C SER A 35 12.95 1.25 6.97
N LEU A 36 12.40 0.05 6.78
CA LEU A 36 11.52 -0.60 7.77
C LEU A 36 12.31 -1.29 8.89
N LEU A 37 13.34 -2.05 8.55
CA LEU A 37 14.09 -2.88 9.52
C LEU A 37 15.02 -2.06 10.42
N ALA A 38 15.62 -0.97 9.91
CA ALA A 38 16.50 -0.13 10.72
C ALA A 38 15.78 0.50 11.92
N ARG A 39 14.45 0.67 11.79
CA ARG A 39 13.54 1.28 12.77
C ARG A 39 12.50 0.29 13.28
N TRP A 40 12.81 -1.01 13.20
CA TRP A 40 11.85 -2.07 13.55
C TRP A 40 11.32 -1.97 14.98
N GLU A 41 12.13 -1.46 15.91
CA GLU A 41 11.77 -1.29 17.31
C GLU A 41 10.84 -0.08 17.56
N GLU A 42 10.69 0.82 16.59
CA GLU A 42 9.71 1.92 16.66
C GLU A 42 8.32 1.37 16.29
N GLU A 43 7.55 0.93 17.28
CA GLU A 43 6.26 0.24 17.07
C GLU A 43 5.28 1.03 16.20
N GLU A 44 5.09 2.33 16.48
CA GLU A 44 4.19 3.18 15.68
C GLU A 44 4.62 3.19 14.21
N TYR A 45 5.92 3.33 13.95
CA TYR A 45 6.47 3.39 12.61
C TYR A 45 6.30 2.06 11.88
N ARG A 46 6.71 0.96 12.53
CA ARG A 46 6.59 -0.40 12.00
C ARG A 46 5.13 -0.75 11.71
N GLU A 47 4.23 -0.60 12.68
CA GLU A 47 2.83 -1.01 12.52
C GLU A 47 2.11 -0.17 11.47
N THR A 48 2.43 1.12 11.33
CA THR A 48 1.84 1.97 10.28
C THR A 48 2.17 1.45 8.88
N ILE A 49 3.44 1.11 8.64
CA ILE A 49 3.87 0.56 7.33
C ILE A 49 3.23 -0.81 7.11
N LEU A 50 3.36 -1.73 8.06
CA LEU A 50 2.83 -3.10 7.93
C LEU A 50 1.31 -3.09 7.78
N PHE A 51 0.60 -2.16 8.43
CA PHE A 51 -0.86 -2.02 8.36
C PHE A 51 -1.36 -1.89 6.91
N THR A 52 -0.69 -1.09 6.09
CA THR A 52 -1.05 -0.91 4.67
C THR A 52 -0.93 -2.18 3.82
N THR A 53 -0.27 -3.21 4.35
CA THR A 53 -0.03 -4.48 3.64
C THR A 53 -0.82 -5.67 4.19
N LYS A 54 -1.47 -5.52 5.35
CA LYS A 54 -2.17 -6.61 6.05
C LYS A 54 -3.20 -7.33 5.17
N GLU A 55 -3.94 -6.59 4.35
CA GLU A 55 -4.96 -7.15 3.44
C GLU A 55 -4.35 -7.99 2.31
N GLU A 56 -3.19 -7.57 1.78
CA GLU A 56 -2.47 -8.26 0.70
C GLU A 56 -1.64 -9.44 1.21
N ALA A 57 -1.04 -9.32 2.39
CA ALA A 57 -0.27 -10.40 3.03
C ALA A 57 -1.08 -11.69 3.22
N LEU A 58 -2.40 -11.59 3.39
CA LEU A 58 -3.31 -12.76 3.46
C LEU A 58 -3.38 -13.57 2.17
N PHE A 59 -2.93 -13.03 1.05
CA PHE A 59 -2.94 -13.71 -0.25
C PHE A 59 -1.74 -14.64 -0.44
N TYR A 60 -0.62 -14.35 0.24
CA TYR A 60 0.63 -15.03 0.01
C TYR A 60 0.87 -16.15 1.04
N GLU A 61 1.40 -17.24 0.50
CA GLU A 61 1.81 -18.45 1.20
C GLU A 61 3.34 -18.59 1.11
N PRO A 62 4.01 -19.33 2.00
CA PRO A 62 3.43 -20.08 3.11
C PRO A 62 2.96 -19.18 4.26
N TYR A 63 2.17 -19.75 5.18
CA TYR A 63 2.01 -19.17 6.51
C TYR A 63 3.38 -18.98 7.17
N ALA A 64 3.58 -17.82 7.78
CA ALA A 64 4.79 -17.47 8.49
C ALA A 64 4.43 -16.78 9.81
N GLU A 65 5.44 -16.56 10.67
CA GLU A 65 5.27 -15.79 11.90
C GLU A 65 4.68 -14.40 11.61
N LYS A 66 3.95 -13.87 12.62
CA LYS A 66 3.25 -12.58 12.51
C LYS A 66 4.25 -11.49 12.08
N GLY A 67 3.91 -10.74 11.04
CA GLY A 67 4.72 -9.63 10.55
C GLY A 67 5.68 -10.00 9.42
N ILE A 68 6.06 -11.28 9.23
CA ILE A 68 6.98 -11.66 8.15
C ILE A 68 6.33 -11.51 6.77
N ARG A 69 5.07 -11.91 6.61
CA ARG A 69 4.36 -11.74 5.34
C ARG A 69 4.15 -10.28 5.02
N GLU A 70 3.77 -9.48 6.01
CA GLU A 70 3.61 -8.03 5.88
C GLU A 70 4.95 -7.36 5.54
N LEU A 71 6.06 -7.76 6.18
CA LEU A 71 7.41 -7.28 5.88
C LEU A 71 7.79 -7.58 4.42
N VAL A 72 7.57 -8.82 3.96
CA VAL A 72 7.86 -9.20 2.58
C VAL A 72 6.96 -8.45 1.60
N VAL A 73 5.68 -8.28 1.92
CA VAL A 73 4.79 -7.50 1.05
C VAL A 73 5.24 -6.05 0.99
N ALA A 74 5.51 -5.40 2.12
CA ALA A 74 5.96 -4.00 2.16
C ALA A 74 7.31 -3.79 1.47
N GLY A 75 8.29 -4.64 1.78
CA GLY A 75 9.67 -4.50 1.33
C GLY A 75 9.93 -5.00 -0.09
N ILE A 76 9.23 -6.04 -0.53
CA ILE A 76 9.56 -6.78 -1.76
C ILE A 76 8.41 -6.74 -2.75
N ARG A 77 7.19 -7.14 -2.37
CA ARG A 77 6.07 -7.15 -3.33
C ARG A 77 5.68 -5.73 -3.75
N ASN A 78 5.66 -4.83 -2.77
CA ASN A 78 5.29 -3.43 -2.92
C ASN A 78 6.53 -2.57 -3.23
N SER A 79 7.28 -3.02 -4.24
CA SER A 79 8.50 -2.41 -4.74
C SER A 79 8.38 -2.17 -6.26
N MET A 80 9.46 -1.71 -6.88
CA MET A 80 9.61 -1.64 -8.33
C MET A 80 9.41 -2.99 -9.03
N LEU A 81 9.35 -4.11 -8.30
CA LEU A 81 8.87 -5.39 -8.83
C LEU A 81 7.45 -5.29 -9.42
N GLU A 82 6.61 -4.38 -8.92
CA GLU A 82 5.28 -4.10 -9.48
C GLU A 82 5.35 -3.57 -10.91
N VAL A 83 6.35 -2.76 -11.24
CA VAL A 83 6.55 -2.25 -12.61
C VAL A 83 6.82 -3.42 -13.56
N ALA A 84 7.64 -4.38 -13.15
CA ALA A 84 7.90 -5.58 -13.95
C ALA A 84 6.68 -6.50 -14.10
N ALA A 85 5.75 -6.47 -13.14
CA ALA A 85 4.58 -7.35 -13.06
C ALA A 85 3.28 -6.73 -13.61
N SER A 86 3.33 -5.48 -14.06
CA SER A 86 2.17 -4.74 -14.55
C SER A 86 2.34 -4.34 -16.02
N VAL A 87 1.34 -3.67 -16.57
CA VAL A 87 1.41 -3.14 -17.94
C VAL A 87 2.56 -2.15 -18.16
N ASN A 88 3.14 -1.64 -17.08
CA ASN A 88 4.31 -0.74 -17.09
C ASN A 88 5.64 -1.49 -17.27
N CYS A 89 5.62 -2.80 -17.47
CA CYS A 89 6.82 -3.59 -17.78
C CYS A 89 7.57 -3.08 -19.02
N LYS A 90 6.88 -2.34 -19.91
CA LYS A 90 7.48 -1.63 -21.05
C LYS A 90 8.53 -0.59 -20.64
N ASP A 91 8.43 -0.02 -19.44
CA ASP A 91 9.44 0.89 -18.88
C ASP A 91 10.75 0.14 -18.60
N PHE A 92 10.64 -1.15 -18.29
CA PHE A 92 11.75 -2.09 -18.17
C PHE A 92 12.13 -2.76 -19.49
N LYS A 93 11.57 -2.28 -20.61
CA LYS A 93 11.80 -2.84 -21.96
C LYS A 93 11.50 -4.34 -22.03
N MET A 94 10.53 -4.79 -21.25
CA MET A 94 9.99 -6.14 -21.29
C MET A 94 8.83 -6.18 -22.29
N PRO A 95 8.71 -7.26 -23.09
CA PRO A 95 7.60 -7.40 -24.03
C PRO A 95 6.27 -7.67 -23.32
N GLU A 96 6.32 -8.46 -22.24
CA GLU A 96 5.18 -8.88 -21.44
C GLU A 96 5.55 -8.77 -19.94
N PRO A 97 4.55 -8.55 -19.05
CA PRO A 97 4.79 -8.52 -17.62
C PRO A 97 5.19 -9.89 -17.07
N LEU A 98 5.85 -9.89 -15.91
CA LEU A 98 6.03 -11.09 -15.11
C LEU A 98 4.65 -11.70 -14.80
N SER A 99 4.51 -13.01 -15.03
CA SER A 99 3.25 -13.69 -14.75
C SER A 99 2.88 -13.67 -13.27
N ASP A 100 1.58 -13.71 -12.97
CA ASP A 100 1.08 -13.84 -11.59
C ASP A 100 1.69 -15.05 -10.86
N LYS A 101 1.89 -16.16 -11.59
CA LYS A 101 2.55 -17.35 -11.04
C LYS A 101 3.96 -17.02 -10.57
N LYS A 102 4.76 -16.36 -11.42
CA LYS A 102 6.12 -15.96 -11.11
C LYS A 102 6.18 -15.03 -9.91
N ILE A 103 5.27 -14.06 -9.84
CA ILE A 103 5.16 -13.15 -8.71
C ILE A 103 4.84 -13.87 -7.40
N ARG A 104 3.90 -14.82 -7.44
CA ARG A 104 3.59 -15.64 -6.26
C ARG A 104 4.78 -16.49 -5.83
N GLU A 105 5.52 -17.07 -6.77
CA GLU A 105 6.73 -17.85 -6.50
C GLU A 105 7.82 -17.00 -5.83
N LEU A 106 8.14 -15.83 -6.39
CA LEU A 106 9.12 -14.89 -5.84
C LEU A 106 8.73 -14.42 -4.43
N THR A 107 7.45 -14.10 -4.23
CA THR A 107 6.95 -13.65 -2.93
C THR A 107 6.98 -14.78 -1.90
N ALA A 108 6.61 -16.01 -2.29
CA ALA A 108 6.64 -17.18 -1.42
C ALA A 108 8.07 -17.57 -1.04
N GLU A 109 9.02 -17.45 -1.96
CA GLU A 109 10.45 -17.70 -1.71
C GLU A 109 11.04 -16.66 -0.77
N ALA A 110 10.69 -15.37 -0.94
CA ALA A 110 11.04 -14.33 0.02
C ALA A 110 10.48 -14.65 1.41
N ILE A 111 9.20 -15.02 1.53
CA ILE A 111 8.60 -15.39 2.82
C ILE A 111 9.39 -16.52 3.49
N ARG A 112 9.73 -17.60 2.76
CA ARG A 112 10.55 -18.69 3.31
C ARG A 112 11.92 -18.18 3.77
N TYR A 113 12.61 -17.44 2.91
CA TYR A 113 13.94 -16.93 3.21
C TYR A 113 13.97 -16.05 4.47
N PHE A 114 13.06 -15.09 4.59
CA PHE A 114 13.02 -14.18 5.73
C PHE A 114 12.45 -14.84 6.99
N SER A 115 11.67 -15.91 6.87
CA SER A 115 11.25 -16.73 8.02
C SER A 115 12.44 -17.48 8.65
N ASP A 116 13.43 -17.87 7.85
CA ASP A 116 14.63 -18.57 8.31
C ASP A 116 15.72 -17.61 8.83
N CYS A 117 15.55 -16.30 8.64
CA CYS A 117 16.51 -15.29 9.09
C CYS A 117 16.27 -14.88 10.54
N GLU A 118 17.35 -14.66 11.29
CA GLU A 118 17.23 -14.04 12.62
C GLU A 118 16.90 -12.55 12.48
N LEU A 119 15.76 -12.13 13.04
CA LEU A 119 15.30 -10.74 12.99
C LEU A 119 16.36 -9.74 13.48
N ARG A 120 17.07 -10.05 14.58
CA ARG A 120 18.12 -9.16 15.11
C ARG A 120 19.26 -8.96 14.11
N ALA A 121 19.63 -10.00 13.37
CA ALA A 121 20.66 -9.89 12.34
C ALA A 121 20.19 -9.06 11.15
N LEU A 122 18.91 -9.17 10.76
CA LEU A 122 18.30 -8.31 9.74
C LEU A 122 18.30 -6.83 10.14
N ILE A 123 17.91 -6.53 11.38
CA ILE A 123 17.91 -5.17 11.94
C ILE A 123 19.35 -4.61 11.94
N GLN A 124 20.31 -5.38 12.43
CA GLN A 124 21.71 -4.97 12.48
C GLN A 124 22.28 -4.70 11.08
N GLU A 125 21.97 -5.55 10.10
CA GLU A 125 22.38 -5.32 8.71
C GLU A 125 21.76 -4.02 8.15
N ALA A 126 20.47 -3.80 8.36
CA ALA A 126 19.77 -2.60 7.91
C ALA A 126 20.36 -1.31 8.51
N GLN A 127 20.67 -1.31 9.81
CA GLN A 127 21.28 -0.17 10.51
C GLN A 127 22.70 0.17 10.03
N ASN A 128 23.43 -0.82 9.50
CA ASN A 128 24.78 -0.66 8.98
C ASN A 128 24.84 -0.50 7.44
N THR A 129 23.69 -0.50 6.78
CA THR A 129 23.58 -0.36 5.32
C THR A 129 23.29 1.08 4.96
N VAL A 130 23.87 1.58 3.86
CA VAL A 130 23.48 2.88 3.29
C VAL A 130 22.25 2.66 2.40
N TYR A 131 21.19 3.41 2.69
CA TYR A 131 19.92 3.35 1.98
C TYR A 131 19.23 4.72 1.95
N GLU A 132 18.27 4.86 1.05
CA GLU A 132 17.32 5.99 1.06
C GLU A 132 16.09 5.62 1.89
N ASP A 133 15.77 6.41 2.92
CA ASP A 133 14.61 6.16 3.79
C ASP A 133 13.30 6.58 3.12
N VAL A 134 12.75 5.69 2.31
CA VAL A 134 11.55 5.95 1.51
C VAL A 134 10.30 6.15 2.36
N TYR A 135 10.24 5.53 3.54
CA TYR A 135 9.08 5.61 4.41
C TYR A 135 9.11 6.88 5.26
N GLU A 136 10.26 7.27 5.82
CA GLU A 136 10.38 8.55 6.51
C GLU A 136 10.16 9.73 5.55
N ALA A 137 10.70 9.65 4.32
CA ALA A 137 10.46 10.66 3.30
C ALA A 137 8.96 10.84 3.00
N ALA A 138 8.21 9.74 2.85
CA ALA A 138 6.78 9.78 2.60
C ALA A 138 6.00 10.30 3.82
N LYS A 139 6.37 9.87 5.04
CA LYS A 139 5.81 10.37 6.30
C LYS A 139 5.97 11.89 6.44
N CYS A 140 7.16 12.43 6.15
CA CYS A 140 7.40 13.87 6.22
C CYS A 140 6.58 14.66 5.19
N LYS A 141 6.31 14.09 4.02
CA LYS A 141 5.48 14.72 2.98
C LYS A 141 3.99 14.73 3.32
N TYR A 142 3.49 13.69 4.01
CA TYR A 142 2.06 13.49 4.29
C TYR A 142 1.78 13.22 5.78
N PRO A 143 2.02 14.22 6.65
CA PRO A 143 1.99 14.01 8.10
C PRO A 143 0.59 13.72 8.66
N LEU A 144 -0.48 14.36 8.19
CA LEU A 144 -1.86 14.03 8.61
C LEU A 144 -2.23 12.60 8.23
N ALA A 145 -1.97 12.18 6.99
CA ALA A 145 -2.24 10.82 6.55
C ALA A 145 -1.48 9.81 7.40
N TRP A 146 -0.18 10.04 7.64
CA TRP A 146 0.62 9.20 8.50
C TRP A 146 0.06 9.11 9.92
N THR A 147 -0.27 10.25 10.54
CA THR A 147 -0.79 10.31 11.92
C THR A 147 -2.12 9.59 12.06
N VAL A 148 -3.01 9.69 11.07
CA VAL A 148 -4.30 8.99 11.11
C VAL A 148 -4.11 7.50 10.83
N LEU A 149 -3.21 7.12 9.93
CA LEU A 149 -2.87 5.71 9.68
C LEU A 149 -2.21 5.04 10.89
N SER A 150 -1.35 5.74 11.62
CA SER A 150 -0.71 5.19 12.81
C SER A 150 -1.72 4.92 13.93
N LYS A 151 -2.70 5.83 14.09
CA LYS A 151 -3.83 5.63 15.01
C LYS A 151 -4.63 4.37 14.71
N ILE A 152 -5.01 4.12 13.45
CA ILE A 152 -5.78 2.90 13.10
C ILE A 152 -4.91 1.64 13.11
N ALA A 153 -3.62 1.75 12.80
CA ALA A 153 -2.68 0.63 12.84
C ALA A 153 -2.54 0.06 14.25
N LEU A 154 -2.45 0.94 15.25
CA LEU A 154 -2.34 0.63 16.68
C LEU A 154 -3.68 0.41 17.37
N LEU A 155 -4.81 0.60 16.68
CA LEU A 155 -6.12 0.44 17.26
C LEU A 155 -6.41 -1.05 17.59
N GLU A 156 -6.57 -1.35 18.88
CA GLU A 156 -6.97 -2.67 19.39
C GLU A 156 -8.48 -2.90 19.23
N GLU A 157 -9.27 -1.84 19.44
CA GLU A 157 -10.73 -1.86 19.28
C GLU A 157 -11.15 -1.83 17.80
N SER A 158 -12.46 -1.98 17.55
CA SER A 158 -13.00 -1.91 16.18
C SER A 158 -13.30 -0.50 15.70
N GLU A 159 -13.36 0.48 16.59
CA GLU A 159 -13.68 1.87 16.27
C GLU A 159 -13.03 2.83 17.26
N TRP A 160 -12.76 4.06 16.79
CA TRP A 160 -12.29 5.13 17.66
C TRP A 160 -12.64 6.50 17.09
N GLY A 161 -13.28 7.34 17.92
CA GLY A 161 -13.46 8.76 17.65
C GLY A 161 -12.39 9.59 18.37
N PHE A 162 -11.86 10.61 17.69
CA PHE A 162 -10.83 11.49 18.22
C PHE A 162 -11.03 12.92 17.72
N ASP A 163 -10.37 13.88 18.39
CA ASP A 163 -10.42 15.28 17.94
C ASP A 163 -9.76 15.42 16.58
N LYS A 164 -10.41 16.18 15.68
CA LYS A 164 -9.87 16.43 14.35
C LYS A 164 -8.49 17.05 14.44
N ILE A 165 -7.53 16.44 13.73
CA ILE A 165 -6.18 16.96 13.62
C ILE A 165 -6.25 18.12 12.64
N GLN A 166 -6.00 19.34 13.12
CA GLN A 166 -5.90 20.52 12.28
C GLN A 166 -4.45 20.67 11.81
N GLU A 167 -4.23 20.65 10.50
CA GLU A 167 -3.00 21.19 9.95
C GLU A 167 -3.19 22.69 9.68
N GLU A 168 -2.16 23.49 9.98
CA GLU A 168 -2.20 24.96 9.80
C GLU A 168 -2.39 25.38 8.33
N LYS A 169 -2.24 24.45 7.38
CA LYS A 169 -2.47 24.68 5.94
C LYS A 169 -3.53 23.71 5.42
N LYS A 170 -4.72 24.22 5.11
CA LYS A 170 -5.61 23.53 4.18
C LYS A 170 -4.99 23.59 2.79
N ARG A 171 -4.61 22.45 2.20
CA ARG A 171 -4.25 22.41 0.79
C ARG A 171 -5.49 22.77 -0.03
N VAL A 172 -5.39 23.81 -0.84
CA VAL A 172 -6.40 24.15 -1.85
C VAL A 172 -5.89 23.55 -3.15
N LEU A 173 -6.62 22.57 -3.71
CA LEU A 173 -6.35 22.09 -5.06
C LEU A 173 -6.47 23.29 -6.02
N THR A 174 -5.44 23.51 -6.84
CA THR A 174 -5.39 24.63 -7.78
C THR A 174 -6.28 24.35 -9.00
N GLU A 175 -6.81 25.40 -9.65
CA GLU A 175 -7.64 25.24 -10.86
C GLU A 175 -6.90 24.54 -12.02
N GLU A 176 -5.56 24.58 -12.06
CA GLU A 176 -4.74 23.83 -13.01
C GLU A 176 -4.71 22.33 -12.71
N GLU A 177 -4.68 21.92 -11.43
CA GLU A 177 -4.89 20.51 -11.01
C GLU A 177 -6.35 20.04 -11.29
N MET A 178 -7.28 20.97 -11.55
CA MET A 178 -8.70 20.69 -11.81
C MET A 178 -9.08 20.63 -13.31
N ARG A 179 -8.19 21.01 -14.24
CA ARG A 179 -8.50 21.10 -15.67
C ARG A 179 -7.75 20.07 -16.53
N THR A 180 -8.37 18.92 -16.70
CA THR A 180 -8.07 17.98 -17.79
C THR A 180 -9.39 17.46 -18.36
N GLU A 181 -9.61 17.69 -19.66
CA GLU A 181 -10.78 17.18 -20.40
C GLU A 181 -10.69 15.66 -20.55
N PRO A 182 -11.78 14.91 -20.35
CA PRO A 182 -11.74 13.46 -20.24
C PRO A 182 -11.50 12.79 -21.59
N LYS A 183 -10.50 11.90 -21.66
CA LYS A 183 -10.43 10.85 -22.69
C LYS A 183 -10.59 9.51 -22.00
N ILE A 184 -11.81 8.96 -22.06
CA ILE A 184 -12.09 7.61 -21.56
C ILE A 184 -11.28 6.59 -22.39
N GLN A 185 -10.11 6.23 -21.89
CA GLN A 185 -9.48 4.94 -22.12
C GLN A 185 -9.61 4.14 -20.84
N LYS A 186 -9.78 2.81 -20.95
CA LYS A 186 -9.69 1.89 -19.82
C LYS A 186 -8.33 2.09 -19.14
N VAL A 187 -8.31 2.89 -18.08
CA VAL A 187 -7.09 3.21 -17.36
C VAL A 187 -6.75 2.00 -16.49
N ILE A 188 -5.63 1.38 -16.83
CA ILE A 188 -4.99 0.40 -15.99
C ILE A 188 -4.27 1.23 -14.93
N CYS A 189 -4.76 1.19 -13.69
CA CYS A 189 -4.10 1.84 -12.57
C CYS A 189 -2.64 1.40 -12.54
N ASP A 190 -1.71 2.35 -12.73
CA ASP A 190 -0.32 2.09 -12.41
C ASP A 190 -0.22 1.84 -10.90
N GLY A 191 0.04 0.58 -10.55
CA GLY A 191 0.12 0.15 -9.18
C GLY A 191 1.31 0.71 -8.41
N PHE A 192 2.26 1.41 -9.05
CA PHE A 192 3.50 1.83 -8.40
C PHE A 192 3.96 3.28 -8.64
N THR A 193 3.71 3.91 -9.78
CA THR A 193 4.13 5.32 -9.93
C THR A 193 3.38 6.26 -8.98
N LEU A 194 3.97 7.45 -8.77
CA LEU A 194 3.35 8.52 -7.98
C LEU A 194 2.29 9.28 -8.78
N GLU A 195 2.22 9.09 -10.10
CA GLU A 195 1.30 9.81 -10.97
C GLU A 195 -0.15 9.38 -10.69
N PHE A 196 -1.06 10.35 -10.73
CA PHE A 196 -2.48 10.05 -10.70
C PHE A 196 -2.94 9.90 -12.14
N ASP A 197 -3.62 8.80 -12.42
CA ASP A 197 -4.25 8.62 -13.71
C ASP A 197 -5.58 9.38 -13.77
N GLU A 198 -6.11 9.59 -14.98
CA GLU A 198 -7.32 10.40 -15.20
C GLU A 198 -8.50 9.90 -14.36
N TYR A 199 -8.62 8.59 -14.16
CA TYR A 199 -9.71 7.99 -13.38
C TYR A 199 -9.57 8.28 -11.88
N LEU A 200 -8.37 8.13 -11.33
CA LEU A 200 -8.08 8.46 -9.93
C LEU A 200 -8.28 9.96 -9.67
N GLU A 201 -7.81 10.83 -10.56
CA GLU A 201 -8.00 12.28 -10.45
C GLU A 201 -9.47 12.67 -10.45
N GLU A 202 -10.25 12.13 -11.39
CA GLU A 202 -11.69 12.40 -11.48
C GLU A 202 -12.41 11.91 -10.21
N THR A 203 -12.12 10.69 -9.75
CA THR A 203 -12.74 10.13 -8.55
C THR A 203 -12.44 10.98 -7.31
N ILE A 204 -11.18 11.40 -7.12
CA ILE A 204 -10.81 12.30 -6.01
C ILE A 204 -11.55 13.63 -6.13
N ARG A 205 -11.63 14.21 -7.33
CA ARG A 205 -12.33 15.48 -7.60
C ARG A 205 -13.82 15.39 -7.23
N GLU A 206 -14.48 14.27 -7.54
CA GLU A 206 -15.89 14.06 -7.18
C GLU A 206 -16.10 13.97 -5.67
N VAL A 207 -15.24 13.24 -4.97
CA VAL A 207 -15.31 13.08 -3.51
C VAL A 207 -15.02 14.41 -2.80
N VAL A 208 -13.93 15.09 -3.17
CA VAL A 208 -13.58 16.40 -2.58
C VAL A 208 -14.67 17.44 -2.87
N GLY A 209 -15.17 17.46 -4.11
CA GLY A 209 -16.26 18.33 -4.56
C GLY A 209 -17.62 18.01 -3.92
N GLY A 210 -17.73 16.94 -3.14
CA GLY A 210 -18.94 16.57 -2.40
C GLY A 210 -20.04 15.92 -3.23
N LYS A 211 -19.72 15.44 -4.44
CA LYS A 211 -20.63 14.57 -5.21
C LYS A 211 -20.73 13.18 -4.59
N GLN A 212 -19.67 12.75 -3.90
CA GLN A 212 -19.58 11.47 -3.20
C GLN A 212 -19.10 11.72 -1.76
N ASP A 213 -19.63 10.94 -0.80
CA ASP A 213 -19.33 11.15 0.62
C ASP A 213 -17.94 10.64 1.04
N ALA A 214 -17.42 9.64 0.32
CA ALA A 214 -16.12 9.03 0.61
C ALA A 214 -15.50 8.40 -0.64
N PHE A 215 -14.17 8.23 -0.60
CA PHE A 215 -13.41 7.53 -1.61
C PHE A 215 -13.29 6.04 -1.26
N TYR A 216 -13.59 5.15 -2.20
CA TYR A 216 -13.60 3.72 -1.98
C TYR A 216 -12.69 2.94 -2.91
N VAL A 217 -11.94 2.01 -2.32
CA VAL A 217 -11.19 0.94 -3.01
C VAL A 217 -11.30 -0.34 -2.19
N ASP A 218 -11.18 -1.52 -2.79
CA ASP A 218 -11.31 -2.79 -2.03
C ASP A 218 -10.28 -2.94 -0.90
N SER A 219 -9.05 -2.49 -1.14
CA SER A 219 -7.89 -2.59 -0.24
C SER A 219 -6.80 -1.59 -0.63
N PHE A 220 -5.79 -1.40 0.22
CA PHE A 220 -4.67 -0.50 -0.09
C PHE A 220 -3.96 -0.83 -1.41
N LYS A 221 -3.70 -2.11 -1.70
CA LYS A 221 -3.05 -2.53 -2.95
C LYS A 221 -3.87 -2.16 -4.20
N ALA A 222 -5.20 -2.07 -4.07
CA ALA A 222 -6.08 -1.70 -5.17
C ALA A 222 -6.00 -0.20 -5.49
N LEU A 223 -5.59 0.62 -4.52
CA LEU A 223 -5.19 2.00 -4.77
C LEU A 223 -3.77 2.05 -5.35
N SER A 224 -2.79 1.53 -4.61
CA SER A 224 -1.40 1.49 -5.05
C SER A 224 -0.57 0.59 -4.11
N ARG A 225 0.43 -0.07 -4.68
CA ARG A 225 1.54 -0.70 -3.94
C ARG A 225 2.63 0.31 -3.57
N ASN A 226 2.56 1.55 -4.04
CA ASN A 226 3.43 2.62 -3.57
C ASN A 226 2.81 3.36 -2.40
N ILE A 227 3.39 3.17 -1.21
CA ILE A 227 2.93 3.80 0.03
C ILE A 227 2.88 5.33 -0.05
N GLU A 228 3.76 5.96 -0.82
CA GLU A 228 3.78 7.42 -0.96
C GLU A 228 2.51 7.89 -1.67
N LYS A 229 2.07 7.18 -2.73
CA LYS A 229 0.79 7.46 -3.41
C LYS A 229 -0.41 7.17 -2.51
N VAL A 230 -0.36 6.08 -1.72
CA VAL A 230 -1.41 5.78 -0.72
C VAL A 230 -1.55 6.93 0.29
N LEU A 231 -0.43 7.38 0.86
CA LEU A 231 -0.40 8.49 1.81
C LEU A 231 -0.87 9.80 1.18
N HIS A 232 -0.45 10.08 -0.06
CA HIS A 232 -0.85 11.29 -0.77
C HIS A 232 -2.36 11.37 -0.98
N VAL A 233 -2.98 10.28 -1.44
CA VAL A 233 -4.44 10.23 -1.64
C VAL A 233 -5.17 10.39 -0.30
N ILE A 234 -4.72 9.70 0.75
CA ILE A 234 -5.34 9.81 2.07
C ILE A 234 -5.18 11.23 2.64
N GLN A 235 -4.03 11.88 2.44
CA GLN A 235 -3.80 13.27 2.85
C GLN A 235 -4.85 14.20 2.24
N ILE A 236 -5.03 14.14 0.91
CA ILE A 236 -6.01 14.98 0.19
C ILE A 236 -7.43 14.79 0.75
N LEU A 237 -7.83 13.54 0.99
CA LEU A 237 -9.16 13.22 1.51
C LEU A 237 -9.35 13.77 2.92
N LEU A 238 -8.38 13.55 3.82
CA LEU A 238 -8.46 13.99 5.21
C LEU A 238 -8.44 15.52 5.35
N GLU A 239 -7.63 16.22 4.54
CA GLU A 239 -7.61 17.70 4.47
C GLU A 239 -8.94 18.28 3.99
N SER A 240 -9.65 17.52 3.15
CA SER A 240 -10.96 17.87 2.59
C SER A 240 -12.14 17.38 3.45
N ASP A 241 -11.87 16.85 4.65
CA ASP A 241 -12.87 16.25 5.55
C ASP A 241 -13.68 15.11 4.90
N ARG A 242 -13.02 14.35 4.02
CA ARG A 242 -13.57 13.17 3.34
C ARG A 242 -12.97 11.89 3.92
N ALA A 243 -13.73 10.80 3.81
CA ALA A 243 -13.27 9.50 4.28
C ALA A 243 -12.59 8.70 3.16
N PHE A 244 -11.57 7.94 3.53
CA PHE A 244 -11.02 6.82 2.76
C PHE A 244 -11.63 5.52 3.30
N VAL A 245 -12.22 4.71 2.42
CA VAL A 245 -12.95 3.51 2.80
C VAL A 245 -12.43 2.31 2.02
N THR A 246 -12.22 1.21 2.73
CA THR A 246 -12.03 -0.12 2.13
C THR A 246 -13.08 -1.09 2.62
N CYS A 247 -13.04 -2.32 2.10
CA CYS A 247 -13.86 -3.40 2.66
C CYS A 247 -13.57 -3.63 4.15
N ASN A 248 -12.38 -3.26 4.63
CA ASN A 248 -11.90 -3.53 5.99
C ASN A 248 -11.84 -2.31 6.90
N TYR A 249 -11.74 -1.10 6.34
CA TYR A 249 -11.43 0.11 7.09
C TYR A 249 -12.33 1.28 6.69
N TYR A 250 -12.69 2.10 7.67
CA TYR A 250 -13.21 3.45 7.45
C TYR A 250 -12.24 4.43 8.11
N ILE A 251 -11.71 5.38 7.34
CA ILE A 251 -10.65 6.27 7.78
C ILE A 251 -11.05 7.71 7.47
N SER A 252 -11.30 8.51 8.49
CA SER A 252 -11.58 9.93 8.37
C SER A 252 -10.85 10.73 9.45
N ASN A 253 -10.76 12.05 9.26
CA ASN A 253 -10.19 12.92 10.29
C ASN A 253 -11.19 13.05 11.44
N GLY A 254 -10.88 12.39 12.56
CA GLY A 254 -11.68 12.35 13.77
C GLY A 254 -12.50 11.06 13.99
N TYR A 255 -12.48 10.10 13.05
CA TYR A 255 -13.16 8.82 13.25
C TYR A 255 -12.55 7.68 12.42
N LEU A 256 -12.39 6.52 13.05
CA LEU A 256 -11.82 5.30 12.49
C LEU A 256 -12.73 4.10 12.76
N GLU A 257 -12.83 3.19 11.79
CA GLU A 257 -13.33 1.84 12.01
C GLU A 257 -12.43 0.80 11.32
N LYS A 258 -12.34 -0.38 11.94
CA LYS A 258 -11.57 -1.52 11.47
C LYS A 258 -12.31 -2.82 11.76
N ARG A 259 -12.37 -3.71 10.77
CA ARG A 259 -12.86 -5.07 10.99
C ARG A 259 -11.97 -5.82 11.98
N LYS A 260 -12.59 -6.49 12.96
CA LYS A 260 -11.87 -7.40 13.87
C LYS A 260 -11.19 -8.56 13.14
N LYS A 261 -11.85 -9.08 12.10
CA LYS A 261 -11.27 -10.06 11.17
C LYS A 261 -11.20 -9.42 9.79
N ILE A 262 -10.00 -9.05 9.39
CA ILE A 262 -9.76 -8.48 8.07
C ILE A 262 -10.03 -9.51 6.96
N LEU A 263 -10.63 -9.04 5.89
CA LEU A 263 -10.83 -9.75 4.63
C LEU A 263 -9.56 -9.63 3.79
N ARG A 264 -9.23 -10.68 3.05
CA ARG A 264 -8.15 -10.63 2.07
C ARG A 264 -8.50 -9.64 0.96
N ALA A 265 -7.48 -8.96 0.45
CA ALA A 265 -7.62 -8.10 -0.73
C ALA A 265 -8.11 -8.91 -1.94
N ALA A 266 -9.13 -8.40 -2.64
CA ALA A 266 -9.65 -8.98 -3.86
C ALA A 266 -8.58 -9.06 -4.96
N HIS A 267 -8.70 -10.05 -5.84
CA HIS A 267 -7.86 -10.20 -7.02
C HIS A 267 -8.57 -9.80 -8.31
N ASN A 268 -9.89 -9.78 -8.33
CA ASN A 268 -10.71 -9.39 -9.48
C ASN A 268 -12.03 -8.74 -9.03
N GLU A 269 -12.75 -8.15 -9.98
CA GLU A 269 -14.02 -7.44 -9.74
C GLU A 269 -15.08 -8.32 -9.07
N LYS A 270 -15.14 -9.61 -9.41
CA LYS A 270 -16.09 -10.54 -8.76
C LYS A 270 -15.76 -10.72 -7.29
N GLU A 271 -14.49 -10.86 -6.93
CA GLU A 271 -14.08 -10.94 -5.53
C GLU A 271 -14.32 -9.62 -4.79
N MET A 272 -14.06 -8.47 -5.42
CA MET A 272 -14.38 -7.16 -4.86
C MET A 272 -15.87 -7.05 -4.54
N PHE A 273 -16.73 -7.41 -5.49
CA PHE A 273 -18.18 -7.43 -5.30
C PHE A 273 -18.63 -8.43 -4.21
N MET A 274 -17.93 -9.55 -4.06
CA MET A 274 -18.20 -10.47 -2.95
C MET A 274 -17.80 -9.85 -1.61
N ASN A 275 -16.66 -9.16 -1.54
CA ASN A 275 -16.19 -8.50 -0.32
C ASN A 275 -17.18 -7.43 0.17
N THR A 276 -17.77 -6.62 -0.73
CA THR A 276 -18.77 -5.60 -0.35
C THR A 276 -20.03 -6.21 0.29
N ARG A 277 -20.36 -7.46 -0.06
CA ARG A 277 -21.53 -8.19 0.45
C ARG A 277 -21.28 -8.91 1.78
N ILE A 278 -20.04 -9.02 2.24
CA ILE A 278 -19.71 -9.65 3.53
C ILE A 278 -20.05 -8.67 4.65
N THR A 279 -21.29 -8.74 5.13
CA THR A 279 -21.81 -7.86 6.18
C THR A 279 -21.60 -8.40 7.60
N GLY A 280 -21.28 -9.68 7.77
CA GLY A 280 -21.06 -10.31 9.07
C GLY A 280 -19.94 -9.65 9.87
N ARG A 281 -20.28 -9.11 11.06
CA ARG A 281 -19.36 -8.40 11.97
C ARG A 281 -18.63 -7.21 11.32
N THR A 282 -19.26 -6.58 10.34
CA THR A 282 -18.77 -5.34 9.72
C THR A 282 -19.09 -4.16 10.64
N PRO A 283 -18.11 -3.30 10.94
CA PRO A 283 -18.33 -2.04 11.64
C PRO A 283 -19.37 -1.14 10.96
N LYS A 284 -19.94 -0.21 11.73
CA LYS A 284 -21.19 0.49 11.37
C LYS A 284 -21.02 1.37 10.14
N LYS A 285 -20.04 2.27 10.12
CA LYS A 285 -19.75 3.16 8.98
C LYS A 285 -19.34 2.39 7.74
N ILE A 286 -18.51 1.35 7.88
CA ILE A 286 -18.17 0.49 6.75
C ILE A 286 -19.45 -0.13 6.17
N LYS A 287 -20.35 -0.64 7.03
CA LYS A 287 -21.62 -1.25 6.60
C LYS A 287 -22.55 -0.24 5.94
N GLU A 288 -22.74 0.94 6.54
CA GLU A 288 -23.57 2.03 5.99
C GLU A 288 -23.08 2.42 4.59
N PHE A 289 -21.77 2.54 4.40
CA PHE A 289 -21.18 2.89 3.11
C PHE A 289 -21.33 1.76 2.08
N LEU A 290 -21.05 0.52 2.46
CA LEU A 290 -21.11 -0.62 1.53
C LEU A 290 -22.54 -0.94 1.06
N GLN A 291 -23.57 -0.56 1.81
CA GLN A 291 -24.98 -0.72 1.40
C GLN A 291 -25.35 0.09 0.16
N ILE A 292 -24.57 1.10 -0.23
CA ILE A 292 -24.80 1.90 -1.44
C ILE A 292 -24.53 1.06 -2.71
N PHE A 293 -23.70 0.02 -2.61
CA PHE A 293 -23.30 -0.84 -3.74
C PHE A 293 -24.17 -2.10 -3.90
N VAL A 294 -25.20 -2.28 -3.07
CA VAL A 294 -26.09 -3.47 -3.05
C VAL A 294 -27.45 -3.12 -3.60
#